data_AF-A0A525CTA8-F1
#
_entry.id   AF-A0A525CTA8-F1
#
_cell.length_a   1.000
_cell.length_b   1.000
_cell.length_c   1.000
_cell.angle_alpha   90.00
_cell.angle_beta   90.00
_cell.angle_gamma   90.00
#
_symmetry.space_group_name_H-M   'P 1'
#
loop_
_entity.id
_entity.type
_entity.pdbx_description
1 polymer ?
#
loop_
_entity_poly.entity_id
_entity_poly.type
_entity_poly.pdbx_seq_one_letter_code
_entity_poly.pdbx_strand_id
1 'polypeptide(L)'
;MKGKQLTIPLTIILSILWIYPVWCDDARSIMQQVLDRNDGTTEISRVRLSSCTMAKSGGKLKCTETPRVKVMDMVRKDYGPREKDHKTVTIILEPAGEKGIGFLQYDYEQKGKDTDQWLYLSALGKVKRIVSGNEDEPKTGSFFGTEFSYEDMESIHLEDYTYKILGSEVYQNSDCWVVESIPVMSRARKSNYSKVMDWVDKKRFIVLKSVLFNRQGKKFKKIYYRKIDTIDDILVPRQIIVFNIQTRRRTVLSYENIRLNRPVQDDFLTQRTLTDGAFREMNLKGYQQNLVD
;
A
#
# COMPACT_ATOMS: atom_id res chain seq x y z
N MET A 1 62.67 43.84 -50.52
CA MET A 1 61.35 44.08 -49.91
C MET A 1 60.26 43.50 -50.80
N LYS A 2 59.67 42.37 -50.39
CA LYS A 2 58.35 41.86 -50.82
C LYS A 2 58.06 40.64 -49.93
N GLY A 3 57.45 40.90 -48.78
CA GLY A 3 56.83 39.85 -47.96
C GLY A 3 55.43 39.55 -48.48
N LYS A 4 55.03 38.27 -48.48
CA LYS A 4 53.66 37.74 -48.61
C LYS A 4 53.75 36.25 -48.24
N GLN A 5 53.35 35.87 -47.03
CA GLN A 5 52.00 35.56 -46.53
C GLN A 5 51.93 34.05 -46.29
N LEU A 6 52.03 33.69 -45.01
CA LEU A 6 51.98 32.33 -44.48
C LEU A 6 50.51 31.96 -44.27
N THR A 7 49.95 31.10 -45.10
CA THR A 7 48.60 30.55 -44.93
C THR A 7 48.66 29.35 -43.98
N ILE A 8 48.15 29.51 -42.76
CA ILE A 8 47.97 28.42 -41.80
C ILE A 8 46.58 27.81 -42.04
N PRO A 9 46.44 26.49 -42.26
CA PRO A 9 45.14 25.87 -42.46
C PRO A 9 44.37 25.81 -41.13
N LEU A 10 43.14 26.32 -41.16
CA LEU A 10 42.20 26.31 -40.05
C LEU A 10 41.59 24.90 -39.93
N THR A 11 42.16 24.04 -39.08
CA THR A 11 41.54 22.77 -38.69
C THR A 11 40.32 23.04 -37.82
N ILE A 12 39.13 22.88 -38.39
CA ILE A 12 37.86 22.85 -37.68
C ILE A 12 37.80 21.53 -36.89
N ILE A 13 38.07 21.60 -35.60
CA ILE A 13 37.83 20.47 -34.68
C ILE A 13 36.32 20.40 -34.48
N LEU A 14 35.70 19.39 -35.11
CA LEU A 14 34.31 19.01 -34.94
C LEU A 14 34.11 18.50 -33.50
N SER A 15 33.71 19.39 -32.59
CA SER A 15 33.32 19.00 -31.23
C SER A 15 31.98 18.25 -31.29
N ILE A 16 32.05 16.92 -31.36
CA ILE A 16 30.90 16.05 -31.14
C ILE A 16 30.50 16.22 -29.67
N LEU A 17 29.48 17.05 -29.43
CA LEU A 17 28.76 17.06 -28.16
C LEU A 17 28.15 15.68 -27.97
N TRP A 18 28.78 14.86 -27.14
CA TRP A 18 28.16 13.67 -26.59
C TRP A 18 26.98 14.14 -25.72
N ILE A 19 25.80 14.20 -26.33
CA ILE A 19 24.55 14.24 -25.58
C ILE A 19 24.47 12.88 -24.91
N TYR A 20 24.91 12.81 -23.66
CA TYR A 20 24.57 11.67 -22.82
C TYR A 20 23.04 11.52 -22.88
N PRO A 21 22.50 10.33 -23.17
CA PRO A 21 21.08 10.11 -22.98
C PRO A 21 20.80 10.45 -21.52
N VAL A 22 20.04 11.53 -21.30
CA VAL A 22 19.37 11.74 -20.03
C VAL A 22 18.59 10.46 -19.83
N TRP A 23 18.99 9.64 -18.86
CA TRP A 23 18.24 8.46 -18.47
C TRP A 23 16.84 8.98 -18.12
N CYS A 24 15.91 8.83 -19.07
CA CYS A 24 14.54 9.21 -18.85
C CYS A 24 14.02 8.12 -17.92
N ASP A 25 13.86 8.44 -16.65
CA ASP A 25 13.25 7.52 -15.70
C ASP A 25 11.91 7.07 -16.31
N ASP A 26 11.80 5.79 -16.62
CA ASP A 26 10.56 5.24 -17.12
C ASP A 26 9.59 5.04 -15.95
N ALA A 27 8.35 5.53 -16.10
CA ALA A 27 7.36 5.53 -15.03
C ALA A 27 7.09 4.12 -14.49
N ARG A 28 7.09 3.12 -15.38
CA ARG A 28 6.89 1.72 -15.01
C ARG A 28 8.09 1.19 -14.22
N SER A 29 9.32 1.54 -14.61
CA SER A 29 10.55 1.18 -13.87
C SER A 29 10.57 1.78 -12.44
N ILE A 30 10.12 3.02 -12.26
CA ILE A 30 9.97 3.62 -10.93
C ILE A 30 8.99 2.80 -10.09
N MET A 31 7.82 2.47 -10.63
CA MET A 31 6.81 1.71 -9.90
C MET A 31 7.23 0.25 -9.66
N GLN A 32 8.02 -0.35 -10.53
CA GLN A 32 8.66 -1.64 -10.26
C GLN A 32 9.55 -1.55 -9.01
N GLN A 33 10.39 -0.53 -8.89
CA GLN A 33 11.22 -0.33 -7.70
C GLN A 33 10.40 -0.05 -6.43
N VAL A 34 9.26 0.64 -6.55
CA VAL A 34 8.32 0.83 -5.43
C VAL A 34 7.76 -0.52 -4.97
N LEU A 35 7.35 -1.38 -5.91
CA LEU A 35 6.72 -2.68 -5.62
C LEU A 35 7.73 -3.78 -5.22
N ASP A 36 8.97 -3.69 -5.69
CA ASP A 36 10.05 -4.65 -5.34
C ASP A 36 10.86 -4.21 -4.11
N ARG A 37 10.45 -3.14 -3.44
CA ARG A 37 11.06 -2.76 -2.16
C ARG A 37 10.95 -3.93 -1.19
N ASN A 38 12.04 -4.19 -0.49
CA ASN A 38 12.02 -5.12 0.63
C ASN A 38 11.01 -4.65 1.70
N ASP A 39 10.03 -5.49 2.00
CA ASP A 39 9.03 -5.35 3.07
C ASP A 39 9.05 -6.54 4.06
N GLY A 40 10.06 -7.41 3.94
CA GLY A 40 10.28 -8.59 4.77
C GLY A 40 9.47 -9.81 4.33
N THR A 41 9.94 -11.01 4.63
CA THR A 41 9.26 -12.27 4.26
C THR A 41 8.10 -12.63 5.19
N THR A 42 8.08 -12.03 6.38
CA THR A 42 7.00 -12.14 7.35
C THR A 42 6.80 -10.82 8.06
N GLU A 43 5.58 -10.62 8.55
CA GLU A 43 5.25 -9.52 9.45
C GLU A 43 4.41 -10.04 10.61
N ILE A 44 4.75 -9.60 11.81
CA ILE A 44 3.89 -9.69 12.99
C ILE A 44 3.73 -8.27 13.52
N SER A 45 2.50 -7.80 13.65
CA SER A 45 2.25 -6.43 14.08
C SER A 45 0.97 -6.28 14.88
N ARG A 46 0.95 -5.26 15.75
CA ARG A 46 -0.27 -4.74 16.37
C ARG A 46 -0.55 -3.37 15.80
N VAL A 47 -1.79 -3.19 15.38
CA VAL A 47 -2.23 -2.00 14.69
C VAL A 47 -3.42 -1.40 15.41
N ARG A 48 -3.38 -0.08 15.62
CA ARG A 48 -4.53 0.72 16.03
C ARG A 48 -5.14 1.43 14.82
N LEU A 49 -6.41 1.17 14.57
CA LEU A 49 -7.25 1.94 13.66
C LEU A 49 -8.07 2.97 14.43
N SER A 50 -8.14 4.19 13.93
CA SER A 50 -8.99 5.25 14.46
C SER A 50 -9.77 5.91 13.32
N SER A 51 -11.10 5.88 13.38
CA SER A 51 -11.96 6.44 12.34
C SER A 51 -12.98 7.43 12.87
N CYS A 52 -13.12 8.59 12.22
CA CYS A 52 -14.08 9.64 12.58
C CYS A 52 -14.54 10.41 11.32
N THR A 53 -15.68 11.07 11.43
CA THR A 53 -16.17 12.09 10.49
C THR A 53 -15.48 13.40 10.77
N MET A 54 -15.12 14.11 9.71
CA MET A 54 -14.36 15.36 9.78
C MET A 54 -15.24 16.53 9.35
N ALA A 55 -15.20 17.62 10.12
CA ALA A 55 -15.75 18.91 9.71
C ALA A 55 -14.71 20.01 9.84
N LYS A 56 -14.91 21.09 9.08
CA LYS A 56 -14.09 22.29 9.17
C LYS A 56 -14.51 23.08 10.40
N SER A 57 -13.58 23.29 11.33
CA SER A 57 -13.77 24.11 12.53
C SER A 57 -12.53 24.99 12.71
N GLY A 58 -12.72 26.32 12.70
CA GLY A 58 -11.61 27.28 12.77
C GLY A 58 -10.59 27.11 11.65
N GLY A 59 -11.04 26.84 10.42
CA GLY A 59 -10.17 26.64 9.26
C GLY A 59 -9.49 25.27 9.17
N LYS A 60 -9.50 24.46 10.24
CA LYS A 60 -8.87 23.13 10.30
C LYS A 60 -9.93 22.03 10.23
N LEU A 61 -9.59 20.91 9.61
CA LEU A 61 -10.41 19.70 9.68
C LEU A 61 -10.21 19.05 11.06
N LYS A 62 -11.31 18.84 11.80
CA LYS A 62 -11.32 18.16 13.10
C LYS A 62 -12.37 17.04 13.10
N CYS A 63 -12.16 16.01 13.92
CA CYS A 63 -13.20 15.01 14.15
C CYS A 63 -14.42 15.67 14.80
N THR A 64 -15.63 15.34 14.34
CA THR A 64 -16.89 15.84 14.91
C THR A 64 -17.42 14.97 16.04
N GLU A 65 -16.91 13.76 16.15
CA GLU A 65 -17.26 12.77 17.16
C GLU A 65 -16.01 12.13 17.75
N THR A 66 -16.18 11.44 18.89
CA THR A 66 -15.15 10.55 19.42
C THR A 66 -14.80 9.49 18.37
N PRO A 67 -13.52 9.37 17.96
CA PRO A 67 -13.15 8.38 16.96
C PRO A 67 -13.47 6.96 17.42
N ARG A 68 -14.01 6.16 16.50
CA ARG A 68 -14.13 4.71 16.68
C ARG A 68 -12.75 4.10 16.57
N VAL A 69 -12.32 3.41 17.62
CA VAL A 69 -10.98 2.81 17.71
C VAL A 69 -11.10 1.29 17.67
N LYS A 70 -10.22 0.66 16.90
CA LYS A 70 -10.03 -0.79 16.89
C LYS A 70 -8.55 -1.10 17.08
N VAL A 71 -8.24 -2.10 17.88
CA VAL A 71 -6.89 -2.65 18.01
C VAL A 71 -6.92 -4.06 17.46
N MET A 72 -5.96 -4.42 16.63
CA MET A 72 -5.91 -5.70 15.95
C MET A 72 -4.47 -6.19 15.82
N ASP A 73 -4.30 -7.51 15.89
CA ASP A 73 -3.04 -8.16 15.53
C ASP A 73 -3.12 -8.58 14.05
N MET A 74 -2.02 -8.38 13.32
CA MET A 74 -1.85 -8.78 11.94
C MET A 74 -0.62 -9.68 11.81
N VAL A 75 -0.77 -10.76 11.05
CA VAL A 75 0.33 -11.67 10.71
C VAL A 75 0.32 -11.88 9.20
N ARG A 76 1.45 -11.63 8.54
CA ARG A 76 1.68 -11.89 7.11
C ARG A 76 2.87 -12.83 6.95
N LYS A 77 2.81 -13.66 5.91
CA LYS A 77 3.97 -14.41 5.40
C LYS A 77 3.90 -14.49 3.88
N ASP A 78 5.07 -14.44 3.26
CA ASP A 78 5.25 -14.63 1.83
C ASP A 78 5.44 -16.10 1.46
N TYR A 79 5.02 -16.42 0.24
CA TYR A 79 4.94 -17.76 -0.32
C TYR A 79 5.35 -17.77 -1.78
N GLY A 80 5.54 -18.99 -2.29
CA GLY A 80 5.87 -19.25 -3.68
C GLY A 80 7.37 -19.11 -3.96
N PRO A 81 7.83 -19.51 -5.17
CA PRO A 81 9.25 -19.58 -5.50
C PRO A 81 9.98 -18.23 -5.47
N ARG A 82 9.24 -17.12 -5.59
CA ARG A 82 9.76 -15.75 -5.58
C ARG A 82 9.29 -14.92 -4.38
N GLU A 83 8.63 -15.55 -3.40
CA GLU A 83 8.11 -14.87 -2.21
C GLU A 83 7.19 -13.68 -2.55
N LYS A 84 6.36 -13.83 -3.60
CA LYS A 84 5.44 -12.78 -4.08
C LYS A 84 3.96 -13.14 -3.92
N ASP A 85 3.64 -14.39 -3.58
CA ASP A 85 2.34 -14.71 -3.00
C ASP A 85 2.40 -14.32 -1.52
N HIS A 86 1.30 -13.84 -0.95
CA HIS A 86 1.25 -13.63 0.50
C HIS A 86 -0.07 -14.02 1.10
N LYS A 87 0.00 -14.45 2.36
CA LYS A 87 -1.17 -14.72 3.18
C LYS A 87 -1.13 -13.82 4.39
N THR A 88 -2.26 -13.20 4.68
CA THR A 88 -2.41 -12.28 5.80
C THR A 88 -3.62 -12.68 6.63
N VAL A 89 -3.44 -12.76 7.95
CA VAL A 89 -4.52 -12.83 8.94
C VAL A 89 -4.52 -11.55 9.74
N THR A 90 -5.70 -10.94 9.91
CA THR A 90 -5.93 -9.84 10.84
C THR A 90 -7.03 -10.21 11.82
N ILE A 91 -6.80 -10.03 13.12
CA ILE A 91 -7.75 -10.36 14.19
C ILE A 91 -7.99 -9.13 15.06
N ILE A 92 -9.25 -8.72 15.20
CA ILE A 92 -9.64 -7.65 16.12
C ILE A 92 -9.50 -8.13 17.57
N LEU A 93 -8.79 -7.36 18.38
CA LEU A 93 -8.64 -7.53 19.82
C LEU A 93 -9.58 -6.60 20.60
N GLU A 94 -9.74 -5.37 20.12
CA GLU A 94 -10.58 -4.33 20.72
C GLU A 94 -11.43 -3.61 19.67
N PRO A 95 -12.66 -3.17 20.02
CA PRO A 95 -13.30 -3.28 21.34
C PRO A 95 -13.81 -4.70 21.63
N ALA A 96 -14.15 -4.98 22.90
CA ALA A 96 -14.61 -6.30 23.34
C ALA A 96 -15.78 -6.87 22.52
N GLY A 97 -16.73 -6.02 22.11
CA GLY A 97 -17.88 -6.43 21.27
C GLY A 97 -17.52 -6.83 19.84
N GLU A 98 -16.31 -6.53 19.38
CA GLU A 98 -15.79 -6.93 18.06
C GLU A 98 -14.62 -7.91 18.16
N LYS A 99 -14.24 -8.33 19.38
CA LYS A 99 -13.10 -9.21 19.61
C LYS A 99 -13.28 -10.52 18.84
N GLY A 100 -12.21 -10.95 18.18
CA GLY A 100 -12.14 -12.18 17.41
C GLY A 100 -12.76 -12.09 16.02
N ILE A 101 -13.36 -10.97 15.61
CA ILE A 101 -13.66 -10.74 14.19
C ILE A 101 -12.33 -10.82 13.43
N GLY A 102 -12.31 -11.65 12.39
CA GLY A 102 -11.09 -11.99 11.67
C GLY A 102 -11.22 -11.71 10.19
N PHE A 103 -10.10 -11.38 9.56
CA PHE A 103 -9.98 -11.24 8.12
C PHE A 103 -8.79 -12.08 7.64
N LEU A 104 -9.01 -12.92 6.64
CA LEU A 104 -7.98 -13.73 6.00
C LEU A 104 -7.91 -13.32 4.54
N GLN A 105 -6.69 -13.15 4.04
CA GLN A 105 -6.44 -12.75 2.67
C GLN A 105 -5.31 -13.59 2.08
N TYR A 106 -5.51 -14.09 0.86
CA TYR A 106 -4.49 -14.72 0.04
C TYR A 106 -4.33 -13.94 -1.26
N ASP A 107 -3.17 -13.34 -1.43
CA ASP A 107 -2.77 -12.70 -2.67
C ASP A 107 -1.81 -13.60 -3.44
N TYR A 108 -1.88 -13.48 -4.76
CA TYR A 108 -1.16 -14.34 -5.68
C TYR A 108 -0.35 -13.50 -6.66
N GLU A 109 0.89 -13.89 -6.93
CA GLU A 109 1.72 -13.31 -7.97
C GLU A 109 1.18 -13.63 -9.37
N GLN A 110 0.49 -14.77 -9.51
CA GLN A 110 -0.06 -15.22 -10.78
C GLN A 110 -0.99 -14.16 -11.38
N LYS A 111 -0.64 -13.68 -12.57
CA LYS A 111 -1.45 -12.72 -13.33
C LYS A 111 -2.88 -13.22 -13.55
N GLY A 112 -3.84 -12.34 -13.29
CA GLY A 112 -5.27 -12.60 -13.52
C GLY A 112 -5.92 -13.49 -12.46
N LYS A 113 -5.18 -13.94 -11.44
CA LYS A 113 -5.74 -14.63 -10.30
C LYS A 113 -6.16 -13.62 -9.25
N ASP A 114 -7.44 -13.63 -8.91
CA ASP A 114 -7.98 -12.69 -7.92
C ASP A 114 -7.54 -13.08 -6.51
N THR A 115 -7.33 -12.06 -5.67
CA THR A 115 -7.10 -12.23 -4.24
C THR A 115 -8.30 -12.93 -3.59
N ASP A 116 -8.05 -13.95 -2.79
CA ASP A 116 -9.08 -14.55 -1.95
C ASP A 116 -9.19 -13.84 -0.61
N GLN A 117 -10.41 -13.49 -0.20
CA GLN A 117 -10.66 -12.81 1.06
C GLN A 117 -11.81 -13.47 1.83
N TRP A 118 -11.64 -13.60 3.14
CA TRP A 118 -12.65 -14.11 4.05
C TRP A 118 -12.81 -13.20 5.26
N LEU A 119 -14.05 -12.93 5.63
CA LEU A 119 -14.43 -12.24 6.85
C LEU A 119 -15.07 -13.24 7.81
N TYR A 120 -14.49 -13.38 8.99
CA TYR A 120 -15.06 -14.16 10.08
C TYR A 120 -15.78 -13.25 11.07
N LEU A 121 -17.07 -13.54 11.26
CA LEU A 121 -17.93 -12.83 12.21
C LEU A 121 -18.00 -13.66 13.50
N SER A 122 -17.17 -13.31 14.49
CA SER A 122 -16.99 -14.10 15.71
C SER A 122 -18.29 -14.36 16.48
N ALA A 123 -19.15 -13.34 16.61
CA ALA A 123 -20.45 -13.47 17.26
C ALA A 123 -21.38 -14.49 16.59
N LEU A 124 -21.17 -14.80 15.30
CA LEU A 124 -21.97 -15.76 14.54
C LEU A 124 -21.26 -17.10 14.32
N GLY A 125 -19.95 -17.18 14.62
CA GLY A 125 -19.13 -18.34 14.28
C GLY A 125 -19.06 -18.63 12.77
N LYS A 126 -19.29 -17.62 11.92
CA LYS A 126 -19.40 -17.81 10.45
C LYS A 126 -18.28 -17.13 9.69
N VAL A 127 -17.73 -17.86 8.72
CA VAL A 127 -16.83 -17.33 7.70
C VAL A 127 -17.64 -16.97 6.46
N LYS A 128 -17.49 -15.73 5.99
CA LYS A 128 -18.06 -15.24 4.73
C LYS A 128 -16.92 -14.93 3.77
N ARG A 129 -16.92 -15.56 2.58
CA ARG A 129 -16.00 -15.17 1.51
C ARG A 129 -16.42 -13.81 0.95
N ILE A 130 -15.47 -12.92 0.76
CA ILE A 130 -15.66 -11.64 0.08
C ILE A 130 -15.31 -11.87 -1.39
N VAL A 131 -16.34 -11.81 -2.20
CA VAL A 131 -16.27 -12.00 -3.65
C VAL A 131 -16.74 -10.74 -4.35
N SER A 132 -16.29 -10.52 -5.57
CA SER A 132 -16.96 -9.60 -6.48
C SER A 132 -18.37 -10.10 -6.79
N GLY A 133 -19.28 -9.20 -7.16
CA GLY A 133 -20.64 -9.59 -7.59
C GLY A 133 -20.61 -10.50 -8.83
N ASN A 134 -19.66 -10.27 -9.73
CA ASN A 134 -19.33 -11.07 -10.89
C ASN A 134 -17.87 -10.80 -11.33
N GLU A 135 -17.42 -11.41 -12.43
CA GLU A 135 -16.05 -11.27 -12.95
C GLU A 135 -15.69 -9.84 -13.42
N ASP A 136 -16.70 -8.99 -13.66
CA ASP A 136 -16.55 -7.63 -14.17
C ASP A 136 -16.89 -6.54 -13.13
N GLU A 137 -16.95 -6.89 -11.85
CA GLU A 137 -17.25 -5.97 -10.75
C GLU A 137 -16.18 -5.95 -9.66
N PRO A 138 -15.90 -4.79 -9.04
CA PRO A 138 -15.02 -4.73 -7.89
C PRO A 138 -15.66 -5.40 -6.67
N LYS A 139 -14.82 -5.87 -5.74
CA LYS A 139 -15.28 -6.22 -4.39
C LYS A 139 -15.82 -4.97 -3.71
N THR A 140 -17.02 -5.10 -3.14
CA THR A 140 -17.70 -3.97 -2.47
C THR A 140 -17.59 -4.07 -0.96
N GLY A 141 -17.51 -2.92 -0.30
CA GLY A 141 -17.47 -2.81 1.15
C GLY A 141 -16.16 -2.22 1.68
N SER A 142 -16.06 -2.16 3.01
CA SER A 142 -14.91 -1.60 3.71
C SER A 142 -14.32 -2.56 4.71
N PHE A 143 -13.00 -2.51 4.84
CA PHE A 143 -12.24 -3.25 5.83
C PHE A 143 -12.61 -2.74 7.23
N PHE A 144 -13.32 -3.58 7.99
CA PHE A 144 -13.79 -3.31 9.34
C PHE A 144 -14.49 -1.95 9.54
N GLY A 145 -15.25 -1.47 8.54
CA GLY A 145 -16.01 -0.22 8.64
C GLY A 145 -15.16 1.07 8.55
N THR A 146 -13.91 0.94 8.10
CA THR A 146 -12.98 2.05 7.90
C THR A 146 -13.14 2.69 6.51
N GLU A 147 -12.25 3.63 6.16
CA GLU A 147 -12.13 4.18 4.81
C GLU A 147 -11.23 3.34 3.88
N PHE A 148 -10.66 2.24 4.36
CA PHE A 148 -10.05 1.21 3.51
C PHE A 148 -11.16 0.35 2.90
N SER A 149 -11.15 0.21 1.58
CA SER A 149 -11.97 -0.76 0.84
C SER A 149 -11.27 -2.12 0.80
N TYR A 150 -11.97 -3.18 0.41
CA TYR A 150 -11.32 -4.48 0.22
C TYR A 150 -10.30 -4.48 -0.90
N GLU A 151 -10.50 -3.65 -1.93
CA GLU A 151 -9.51 -3.43 -3.00
C GLU A 151 -8.23 -2.78 -2.48
N ASP A 152 -8.33 -1.87 -1.49
CA ASP A 152 -7.14 -1.22 -0.90
C ASP A 152 -6.28 -2.20 -0.08
N MET A 153 -6.81 -3.39 0.23
CA MET A 153 -6.09 -4.44 0.93
C MET A 153 -5.41 -5.41 -0.04
N GLU A 154 -5.81 -5.46 -1.32
CA GLU A 154 -5.22 -6.34 -2.32
C GLU A 154 -3.79 -5.90 -2.68
N SER A 155 -2.96 -6.86 -3.10
CA SER A 155 -1.67 -6.51 -3.71
C SER A 155 -1.85 -5.74 -5.01
N ILE A 156 -0.84 -4.93 -5.34
CA ILE A 156 -0.76 -4.25 -6.63
C ILE A 156 0.17 -5.06 -7.53
N HIS A 157 -0.32 -5.45 -8.71
CA HIS A 157 0.49 -6.02 -9.78
C HIS A 157 0.91 -4.94 -10.76
N LEU A 158 2.19 -4.91 -11.14
CA LEU A 158 2.72 -3.87 -12.03
C LEU A 158 2.02 -3.90 -13.42
N GLU A 159 1.60 -5.06 -13.87
CA GLU A 159 1.01 -5.31 -15.19
C GLU A 159 -0.46 -4.87 -15.27
N ASP A 160 -1.09 -4.61 -14.13
CA ASP A 160 -2.48 -4.20 -14.05
C ASP A 160 -2.67 -2.70 -14.34
N TYR A 161 -1.58 -1.96 -14.54
CA TYR A 161 -1.62 -0.52 -14.74
C TYR A 161 -0.68 -0.06 -15.85
N THR A 162 -1.04 1.05 -16.48
CA THR A 162 -0.11 1.88 -17.27
C THR A 162 0.35 3.07 -16.43
N TYR A 163 1.60 3.46 -16.59
CA TYR A 163 2.23 4.48 -15.74
C TYR A 163 2.70 5.69 -16.54
N LYS A 164 2.60 6.86 -15.94
CA LYS A 164 3.12 8.11 -16.51
C LYS A 164 3.68 9.02 -15.43
N ILE A 165 4.88 9.55 -15.63
CA ILE A 165 5.40 10.64 -14.78
C ILE A 165 4.69 11.93 -15.20
N LEU A 166 3.98 12.56 -14.26
CA LEU A 166 3.32 13.85 -14.46
C LEU A 166 4.24 15.03 -14.15
N GLY A 167 5.28 14.81 -13.33
CA GLY A 167 6.25 15.81 -12.95
C GLY A 167 7.04 15.44 -11.71
N SER A 168 7.69 16.43 -11.11
CA SER A 168 8.35 16.31 -9.80
C SER A 168 7.83 17.37 -8.85
N GLU A 169 7.67 17.02 -7.58
CA GLU A 169 7.25 17.93 -6.52
C GLU A 169 8.04 17.66 -5.24
N VAL A 170 8.37 18.71 -4.49
CA VAL A 170 8.87 18.55 -3.12
C VAL A 170 7.69 18.31 -2.18
N TYR A 171 7.64 17.13 -1.57
CA TYR A 171 6.61 16.76 -0.59
C TYR A 171 7.28 16.31 0.71
N GLN A 172 6.91 16.95 1.84
CA GLN A 172 7.50 16.68 3.17
C GLN A 172 9.05 16.65 3.14
N ASN A 173 9.66 17.69 2.55
CA ASN A 173 11.11 17.84 2.38
C ASN A 173 11.79 16.73 1.56
N SER A 174 11.02 15.95 0.80
CA SER A 174 11.53 14.90 -0.09
C SER A 174 11.24 15.29 -1.54
N ASP A 175 12.23 15.21 -2.42
CA ASP A 175 11.99 15.31 -3.87
C ASP A 175 11.26 14.04 -4.32
N CYS A 176 10.12 14.20 -4.98
CA CYS A 176 9.25 13.10 -5.37
C CYS A 176 8.94 13.16 -6.87
N TRP A 177 8.90 12.01 -7.53
CA TRP A 177 8.12 11.89 -8.77
C TRP A 177 6.64 11.91 -8.43
N VAL A 178 5.83 12.52 -9.30
CA VAL A 178 4.38 12.37 -9.30
C VAL A 178 4.03 11.38 -10.41
N VAL A 179 3.73 10.14 -10.06
CA VAL A 179 3.41 9.07 -11.01
C VAL A 179 1.90 8.87 -11.06
N GLU A 180 1.33 8.86 -12.27
CA GLU A 180 -0.05 8.48 -12.53
C GLU A 180 -0.10 7.00 -12.94
N SER A 181 -0.96 6.24 -12.27
CA SER A 181 -1.25 4.83 -12.53
C SER A 181 -2.70 4.72 -13.00
N ILE A 182 -2.92 4.24 -14.22
CA ILE A 182 -4.25 4.01 -14.81
C ILE A 182 -4.44 2.50 -14.97
N PRO A 183 -5.50 1.89 -14.41
CA PRO A 183 -5.72 0.46 -14.54
C PRO A 183 -5.97 0.09 -16.00
N VAL A 184 -5.36 -1.00 -16.45
CA VAL A 184 -5.65 -1.59 -17.78
C VAL A 184 -7.09 -2.13 -17.80
N MET A 185 -7.62 -2.41 -18.98
CA MET A 185 -9.04 -2.78 -19.15
C MET A 185 -9.49 -3.94 -18.23
N SER A 186 -8.69 -4.98 -18.03
CA SER A 186 -9.03 -6.09 -17.13
C SER A 186 -9.12 -5.64 -15.68
N ARG A 187 -8.17 -4.85 -15.19
CA ARG A 187 -8.19 -4.31 -13.82
C ARG A 187 -9.27 -3.26 -13.63
N ALA A 188 -9.54 -2.42 -14.65
CA ALA A 188 -10.50 -1.33 -14.58
C ALA A 188 -11.95 -1.80 -14.34
N ARG A 189 -12.30 -3.03 -14.75
CA ARG A 189 -13.60 -3.65 -14.46
C ARG A 189 -13.72 -4.05 -12.99
N LYS A 190 -12.62 -4.53 -12.40
CA LYS A 190 -12.52 -4.98 -11.01
C LYS A 190 -12.06 -3.90 -10.03
N SER A 191 -11.89 -2.66 -10.49
CA SER A 191 -11.41 -1.54 -9.67
C SER A 191 -12.49 -0.50 -9.42
N ASN A 192 -12.54 0.02 -8.20
CA ASN A 192 -13.32 1.19 -7.81
C ASN A 192 -12.67 2.50 -8.28
N TYR A 193 -11.43 2.44 -8.81
CA TYR A 193 -10.60 3.59 -9.12
C TYR A 193 -10.36 3.73 -10.62
N SER A 194 -10.53 4.94 -11.14
CA SER A 194 -10.18 5.24 -12.54
C SER A 194 -8.70 5.56 -12.72
N LYS A 195 -8.03 6.03 -11.65
CA LYS A 195 -6.60 6.27 -11.59
C LYS A 195 -6.13 6.54 -10.16
N VAL A 196 -4.82 6.39 -9.97
CA VAL A 196 -4.10 6.76 -8.76
C VAL A 196 -2.96 7.71 -9.13
N MET A 197 -2.75 8.75 -8.33
CA MET A 197 -1.56 9.60 -8.41
C MET A 197 -0.71 9.41 -7.15
N ASP A 198 0.53 8.97 -7.32
CA ASP A 198 1.46 8.66 -6.23
C ASP A 198 2.63 9.64 -6.21
N TRP A 199 2.97 10.14 -5.03
CA TRP A 199 4.18 10.91 -4.77
C TRP A 199 5.26 9.94 -4.28
N VAL A 200 6.13 9.52 -5.18
CA VAL A 200 7.18 8.54 -4.93
C VAL A 200 8.48 9.26 -4.60
N ASP A 201 9.01 9.04 -3.39
CA ASP A 201 10.30 9.59 -2.97
C ASP A 201 11.43 9.10 -3.88
N LYS A 202 12.22 10.04 -4.44
CA LYS A 202 13.25 9.71 -5.43
C LYS A 202 14.43 8.90 -4.92
N LYS A 203 14.69 8.94 -3.62
CA LYS A 203 15.85 8.27 -3.00
C LYS A 203 15.47 6.91 -2.45
N ARG A 204 14.25 6.80 -1.91
CA ARG A 204 13.80 5.66 -1.09
C ARG A 204 12.77 4.79 -1.79
N PHE A 205 12.26 5.23 -2.95
CA PHE A 205 11.20 4.59 -3.72
C PHE A 205 9.95 4.27 -2.88
N ILE A 206 9.67 5.09 -1.86
CA ILE A 206 8.50 4.94 -0.99
C ILE A 206 7.44 5.94 -1.39
N VAL A 207 6.18 5.50 -1.47
CA VAL A 207 5.04 6.40 -1.69
C VAL A 207 4.76 7.17 -0.41
N LEU A 208 4.78 8.50 -0.48
CA LEU A 208 4.51 9.37 0.68
C LEU A 208 3.06 9.86 0.72
N LYS A 209 2.40 9.86 -0.44
CA LYS A 209 1.02 10.32 -0.62
C LYS A 209 0.43 9.69 -1.87
N SER A 210 -0.86 9.35 -1.81
CA SER A 210 -1.64 8.92 -2.96
C SER A 210 -2.93 9.73 -3.07
N VAL A 211 -3.38 9.99 -4.29
CA VAL A 211 -4.71 10.56 -4.57
C VAL A 211 -5.43 9.62 -5.53
N LEU A 212 -6.52 9.02 -5.04
CA LEU A 212 -7.30 8.05 -5.79
C LEU A 212 -8.54 8.73 -6.34
N PHE A 213 -8.90 8.40 -7.58
CA PHE A 213 -10.05 8.95 -8.29
C PHE A 213 -11.08 7.85 -8.51
N ASN A 214 -12.37 8.13 -8.26
CA ASN A 214 -13.43 7.15 -8.51
C ASN A 214 -13.63 6.88 -10.01
N ARG A 215 -14.49 5.92 -10.37
CA ARG A 215 -14.82 5.59 -11.77
C ARG A 215 -15.33 6.76 -12.62
N GLN A 216 -15.80 7.84 -11.99
CA GLN A 216 -16.23 9.08 -12.67
C GLN A 216 -15.10 10.12 -12.83
N GLY A 217 -13.86 9.77 -12.48
CA GLY A 217 -12.70 10.67 -12.57
C GLY A 217 -12.66 11.76 -11.50
N LYS A 218 -13.47 11.67 -10.44
CA LYS A 218 -13.48 12.63 -9.33
C LYS A 218 -12.56 12.16 -8.21
N LYS A 219 -11.81 13.09 -7.58
CA LYS A 219 -11.00 12.79 -6.39
C LYS A 219 -11.88 12.15 -5.32
N PHE A 220 -11.47 10.98 -4.87
CA PHE A 220 -12.25 10.13 -3.98
C PHE A 220 -11.56 9.96 -2.63
N LYS A 221 -10.31 9.51 -2.63
CA LYS A 221 -9.50 9.34 -1.42
C LYS A 221 -8.17 10.07 -1.54
N LYS A 222 -7.63 10.49 -0.39
CA LYS A 222 -6.23 10.85 -0.22
C LYS A 222 -5.63 9.93 0.83
N ILE A 223 -4.50 9.31 0.50
CA ILE A 223 -3.74 8.48 1.43
C ILE A 223 -2.43 9.20 1.74
N TYR A 224 -2.01 9.16 3.00
CA TYR A 224 -0.74 9.73 3.44
C TYR A 224 0.02 8.67 4.22
N TYR A 225 1.26 8.43 3.84
CA TYR A 225 2.19 7.55 4.52
C TYR A 225 3.15 8.41 5.32
N ARG A 226 3.20 8.20 6.64
CA ARG A 226 3.90 9.07 7.58
C ARG A 226 4.70 8.24 8.57
N LYS A 227 5.64 8.92 9.25
CA LYS A 227 6.53 8.32 10.25
C LYS A 227 7.25 7.11 9.64
N ILE A 228 8.01 7.39 8.59
CA ILE A 228 8.78 6.36 7.89
C ILE A 228 10.00 6.06 8.77
N ASP A 229 9.97 4.89 9.41
CA ASP A 229 11.01 4.45 10.34
C ASP A 229 11.68 3.18 9.79
N THR A 230 12.93 2.93 10.16
CA THR A 230 13.61 1.66 9.83
C THR A 230 13.34 0.65 10.94
N ILE A 231 12.86 -0.53 10.58
CA ILE A 231 12.48 -1.62 11.49
C ILE A 231 13.02 -2.91 10.89
N ASP A 232 13.84 -3.64 11.64
CA ASP A 232 14.52 -4.85 11.14
C ASP A 232 15.20 -4.58 9.78
N ASP A 233 15.92 -3.45 9.69
CA ASP A 233 16.61 -2.91 8.51
C ASP A 233 15.74 -2.57 7.28
N ILE A 234 14.41 -2.54 7.48
CA ILE A 234 13.43 -2.26 6.42
C ILE A 234 12.70 -0.95 6.72
N LEU A 235 12.56 -0.09 5.70
CA LEU A 235 11.82 1.18 5.84
C LEU A 235 10.30 0.91 5.87
N VAL A 236 9.61 1.29 6.94
CA VAL A 236 8.17 1.04 7.13
C VAL A 236 7.42 2.34 7.40
N PRO A 237 6.29 2.61 6.72
CA PRO A 237 5.38 3.68 7.13
C PRO A 237 4.63 3.28 8.41
N ARG A 238 5.00 3.87 9.56
CA ARG A 238 4.35 3.56 10.85
C ARG A 238 2.92 4.11 10.96
N GLN A 239 2.52 5.02 10.07
CA GLN A 239 1.19 5.56 10.03
C GLN A 239 0.67 5.75 8.60
N ILE A 240 -0.54 5.25 8.36
CA ILE A 240 -1.28 5.41 7.10
C ILE A 240 -2.57 6.17 7.39
N ILE A 241 -2.79 7.29 6.71
CA ILE A 241 -3.97 8.14 6.91
C ILE A 241 -4.78 8.18 5.63
N VAL A 242 -6.00 7.64 5.66
CA VAL A 242 -6.95 7.71 4.55
C VAL A 242 -7.98 8.79 4.85
N PHE A 243 -8.14 9.73 3.92
CA PHE A 243 -9.21 10.71 3.94
C PHE A 243 -10.13 10.47 2.76
N ASN A 244 -11.39 10.12 3.03
CA ASN A 244 -12.43 10.02 2.03
C ASN A 244 -13.10 11.38 1.85
N ILE A 245 -12.99 11.91 0.65
CA ILE A 245 -13.44 13.27 0.33
C ILE A 245 -14.97 13.34 0.28
N GLN A 246 -15.63 12.26 -0.14
CA GLN A 246 -17.07 12.23 -0.34
C GLN A 246 -17.81 12.07 0.98
N THR A 247 -17.39 11.11 1.81
CA THR A 247 -17.99 10.87 3.13
C THR A 247 -17.47 11.84 4.19
N ARG A 248 -16.41 12.60 3.88
CA ARG A 248 -15.64 13.45 4.83
C ARG A 248 -15.15 12.66 6.04
N ARG A 249 -14.96 11.36 5.91
CA ARG A 249 -14.41 10.52 6.99
C ARG A 249 -12.90 10.37 6.83
N ARG A 250 -12.25 10.14 7.96
CA ARG A 250 -10.82 9.85 8.05
C ARG A 250 -10.64 8.55 8.82
N THR A 251 -9.76 7.69 8.31
CA THR A 251 -9.20 6.57 9.06
C THR A 251 -7.69 6.79 9.22
N VAL A 252 -7.18 6.54 10.41
CA VAL A 252 -5.75 6.49 10.71
C VAL A 252 -5.42 5.08 11.16
N LEU A 253 -4.54 4.40 10.41
CA LEU A 253 -3.88 3.17 10.80
C LEU A 253 -2.54 3.55 11.40
N SER A 254 -2.24 3.09 12.61
CA SER A 254 -0.95 3.28 13.26
C SER A 254 -0.44 1.96 13.81
N TYR A 255 0.79 1.60 13.45
CA TYR A 255 1.47 0.46 14.06
C TYR A 255 1.82 0.82 15.50
N GLU A 256 1.38 0.01 16.45
CA GLU A 256 1.84 0.09 17.85
C GLU A 256 3.20 -0.58 17.96
N ASN A 257 3.28 -1.81 17.46
CA ASN A 257 4.52 -2.59 17.29
C ASN A 257 4.47 -3.31 15.94
N ILE A 258 5.66 -3.67 15.46
CA ILE A 258 5.86 -4.43 14.23
C ILE A 258 7.24 -5.07 14.31
N ARG A 259 7.30 -6.32 13.88
CA ARG A 259 8.53 -7.08 13.65
C ARG A 259 8.41 -7.78 12.32
N LEU A 260 9.51 -7.78 11.59
CA LEU A 260 9.64 -8.40 10.29
C LEU A 260 10.59 -9.59 10.40
N ASN A 261 10.50 -10.51 9.43
CA ASN A 261 11.41 -11.64 9.29
C ASN A 261 11.49 -12.54 10.54
N ARG A 262 10.37 -12.66 11.27
CA ARG A 262 10.21 -13.59 12.40
C ARG A 262 9.50 -14.86 11.93
N PRO A 263 9.80 -16.04 12.51
CA PRO A 263 9.15 -17.28 12.12
C PRO A 263 7.62 -17.22 12.30
N VAL A 264 6.89 -17.59 11.25
CA VAL A 264 5.43 -17.72 11.23
C VAL A 264 5.06 -19.12 10.72
N GLN A 265 4.21 -19.81 11.48
CA GLN A 265 3.72 -21.14 11.13
C GLN A 265 2.64 -21.06 10.04
N ASP A 266 2.73 -21.93 9.04
CA ASP A 266 1.81 -21.91 7.89
C ASP A 266 0.36 -22.19 8.28
N ASP A 267 0.16 -23.08 9.26
CA ASP A 267 -1.18 -23.41 9.77
C ASP A 267 -1.89 -22.19 10.38
N PHE A 268 -1.13 -21.17 10.82
CA PHE A 268 -1.68 -19.94 11.34
C PHE A 268 -2.28 -19.03 10.25
N LEU A 269 -1.92 -19.23 8.98
CA LEU A 269 -2.42 -18.45 7.85
C LEU A 269 -3.49 -19.21 7.08
N THR A 270 -4.38 -19.88 7.82
CA THR A 270 -5.50 -20.68 7.30
C THR A 270 -6.83 -20.23 7.90
N GLN A 271 -7.94 -20.69 7.32
CA GLN A 271 -9.28 -20.45 7.90
C GLN A 271 -9.41 -21.03 9.32
N ARG A 272 -8.59 -22.02 9.71
CA ARG A 272 -8.56 -22.54 11.08
C ARG A 272 -8.31 -21.43 12.10
N THR A 273 -7.39 -20.49 11.81
CA THR A 273 -7.11 -19.36 12.69
C THR A 273 -8.33 -18.47 12.91
N LEU A 274 -9.24 -18.39 11.93
CA LEU A 274 -10.49 -17.66 12.08
C LEU A 274 -11.47 -18.41 13.00
N THR A 275 -11.63 -19.71 12.81
CA THR A 275 -12.70 -20.50 13.44
C THR A 275 -12.31 -21.15 14.77
N ASP A 276 -11.04 -21.51 14.96
CA ASP A 276 -10.52 -22.16 16.17
C ASP A 276 -9.89 -21.11 17.10
N GLY A 277 -10.69 -20.64 18.07
CA GLY A 277 -10.29 -19.60 19.00
C GLY A 277 -9.12 -20.00 19.90
N ALA A 278 -9.08 -21.25 20.36
CA ALA A 278 -8.02 -21.74 21.24
C ALA A 278 -6.68 -21.81 20.51
N PHE A 279 -6.68 -22.38 19.29
CA PHE A 279 -5.51 -22.39 18.41
C PHE A 279 -5.00 -20.98 18.14
N ARG A 280 -5.92 -20.06 17.79
CA ARG A 280 -5.57 -18.66 17.52
C ARG A 280 -4.93 -17.98 18.73
N GLU A 281 -5.55 -18.06 19.90
CA GLU A 281 -5.07 -17.34 21.09
C GLU A 281 -3.71 -17.87 21.59
N MET A 282 -3.48 -19.18 21.51
CA MET A 282 -2.19 -19.78 21.85
C MET A 282 -1.07 -19.24 20.95
N ASN A 283 -1.29 -19.23 19.63
CA ASN A 283 -0.30 -18.77 18.67
C ASN A 283 -0.06 -17.25 18.75
N LEU A 284 -1.12 -16.44 18.89
CA LEU A 284 -0.98 -14.99 19.03
C LEU A 284 -0.16 -14.60 20.27
N LYS A 285 -0.31 -15.31 21.40
CA LYS A 285 0.54 -15.07 22.58
C LYS A 285 2.01 -15.32 22.28
N GLY A 286 2.34 -16.39 21.55
CA GLY A 286 3.72 -16.67 21.12
C GLY A 286 4.27 -15.58 20.20
N TYR A 287 3.49 -15.12 19.23
CA TYR A 287 3.89 -14.02 18.36
C TYR A 287 4.05 -12.69 19.09
N GLN A 288 3.22 -12.41 20.10
CA GLN A 288 3.32 -11.20 20.91
C GLN A 288 4.60 -11.15 21.76
N GLN A 289 5.10 -12.29 22.23
CA GLN A 289 6.39 -12.36 22.93
C GLN A 289 7.53 -11.90 22.01
N ASN A 290 7.49 -12.31 20.74
CA ASN A 290 8.47 -11.89 19.72
C ASN A 290 8.40 -10.39 19.35
N LEU A 291 7.40 -9.63 19.81
CA LEU A 291 7.27 -8.19 19.55
C LEU A 291 8.02 -7.32 20.56
N VAL A 292 8.46 -7.90 21.68
CA VAL A 292 9.13 -7.19 22.79
C VAL A 292 10.65 -7.29 22.69
N ASP A 293 11.15 -8.36 22.06
CA ASP A 293 12.57 -8.59 21.76
C ASP A 293 13.02 -7.89 20.47
#